data_AF-A0A2E6VU73-F1
#
_entry.id   AF-A0A2E6VU73-F1
#
_cell.length_a   1.000
_cell.length_b   1.000
_cell.length_c   1.000
_cell.angle_alpha   90.00
_cell.angle_beta   90.00
_cell.angle_gamma   90.00
#
_symmetry.space_group_name_H-M   'P 1'
#
loop_
_entity.id
_entity.type
_entity.pdbx_description
1 polymer ?
#
loop_
_entity_poly.entity_id
_entity_poly.type
_entity_poly.pdbx_seq_one_letter_code
_entity_poly.pdbx_strand_id
1 'polypeptide(L)'
;MFISRFCLLLLSVCTLACTKTSTLANEANAAPLPKKEKSEFARVKIGDVVPNFTLPGLDGKKISLSDYKGKLVVLEWFNPGCPFVKKVHQPGGVFETRAAQEAKEGTVWLAINSGAPGNQGTGVETNKAAATKWNMQHPILLDESGEVGRMFGAKTTPHMFVISKEGKLIYRGGPNNAAYGRVPADGPKAYLDNALKAAKAGQPVVDADTKPWGCSVKYK
;
A
#
# COMPACT_ATOMS: atom_id res chain seq x y z
N MET A 1 18.18 -77.40 -50.01
CA MET A 1 16.84 -77.52 -50.63
C MET A 1 16.04 -76.29 -50.23
N PHE A 2 15.37 -75.51 -51.06
CA PHE A 2 15.33 -75.25 -52.50
C PHE A 2 14.17 -74.23 -52.65
N ILE A 3 14.36 -73.15 -53.42
CA ILE A 3 13.35 -72.41 -54.25
C ILE A 3 12.19 -71.72 -53.48
N SER A 4 12.04 -70.38 -53.46
CA SER A 4 11.73 -69.42 -54.55
C SER A 4 10.32 -69.54 -55.17
N ARG A 5 9.84 -68.43 -55.75
CA ARG A 5 8.54 -68.10 -56.42
C ARG A 5 7.58 -67.31 -55.53
N PHE A 6 7.36 -65.99 -55.68
CA PHE A 6 7.28 -65.09 -56.85
C PHE A 6 6.16 -65.43 -57.84
N CYS A 7 5.07 -64.63 -57.85
CA CYS A 7 4.29 -64.19 -59.03
C CYS A 7 3.14 -63.27 -58.57
N LEU A 8 3.25 -61.95 -58.83
CA LEU A 8 2.54 -61.17 -59.87
C LEU A 8 1.05 -60.92 -59.58
N LEU A 9 0.67 -59.69 -59.21
CA LEU A 9 0.27 -58.55 -60.08
C LEU A 9 -1.04 -58.79 -60.82
N LEU A 10 -2.05 -57.96 -60.53
CA LEU A 10 -2.90 -57.31 -61.54
C LEU A 10 -3.60 -56.07 -60.95
N LEU A 11 -3.47 -54.98 -61.69
CA LEU A 11 -4.13 -53.68 -61.54
C LEU A 11 -5.67 -53.81 -61.59
N SER A 12 -6.41 -52.84 -61.04
CA SER A 12 -7.35 -51.99 -61.82
C SER A 12 -8.28 -51.12 -60.94
N VAL A 13 -8.23 -49.80 -61.20
CA VAL A 13 -9.35 -48.84 -61.29
C VAL A 13 -10.11 -48.40 -60.03
N CYS A 14 -9.68 -47.22 -59.55
CA CYS A 14 -10.45 -46.00 -59.31
C CYS A 14 -12.00 -46.08 -59.39
N THR A 15 -12.69 -45.84 -58.27
CA THR A 15 -13.96 -45.09 -58.26
C THR A 15 -14.02 -44.16 -57.05
N LEU A 16 -14.20 -42.87 -57.34
CA LEU A 16 -14.56 -41.83 -56.40
C LEU A 16 -15.98 -42.06 -55.88
N ALA A 17 -16.17 -42.10 -54.57
CA ALA A 17 -17.45 -41.74 -53.97
C ALA A 17 -17.23 -41.15 -52.57
N CYS A 18 -17.45 -39.84 -52.52
CA CYS A 18 -17.60 -39.00 -51.34
C CYS A 18 -18.66 -39.57 -50.38
N THR A 19 -18.36 -39.63 -49.08
CA THR A 19 -19.35 -39.27 -48.03
C THR A 19 -18.64 -39.03 -46.70
N LYS A 20 -18.98 -37.87 -46.13
CA LYS A 20 -18.57 -37.39 -44.81
C LYS A 20 -19.06 -38.35 -43.71
N THR A 21 -18.20 -38.63 -42.73
CA THR A 21 -18.67 -38.70 -41.34
C THR A 21 -17.56 -38.30 -40.39
N SER A 22 -17.78 -37.14 -39.78
CA SER A 22 -17.13 -36.65 -38.59
C SER A 22 -17.40 -37.57 -37.40
N THR A 23 -16.39 -37.88 -36.60
CA THR A 23 -16.54 -37.95 -35.14
C THR A 23 -15.21 -37.63 -34.48
N LEU A 24 -15.27 -36.59 -33.66
CA LEU A 24 -14.21 -36.03 -32.83
C LEU A 24 -13.94 -36.94 -31.62
N ALA A 25 -12.67 -37.12 -31.29
CA ALA A 25 -12.14 -37.45 -29.96
C ALA A 25 -10.67 -36.97 -30.00
N ASN A 26 -10.08 -36.26 -29.06
CA ASN A 26 -10.40 -36.00 -27.66
C ASN A 26 -9.50 -34.81 -27.27
N GLU A 27 -10.05 -33.62 -27.00
CA GLU A 27 -9.26 -32.52 -26.42
C GLU A 27 -9.34 -32.62 -24.90
N ALA A 28 -8.18 -32.85 -24.28
CA ALA A 28 -8.00 -32.87 -22.84
C ALA A 28 -8.38 -31.50 -22.26
N ASN A 29 -9.53 -31.45 -21.58
CA ASN A 29 -9.98 -30.28 -20.85
C ASN A 29 -9.16 -30.16 -19.56
N ALA A 30 -8.04 -29.43 -19.61
CA ALA A 30 -7.35 -28.99 -18.41
C ALA A 30 -8.26 -27.98 -17.68
N ALA A 31 -8.67 -28.34 -16.47
CA ALA A 31 -9.46 -27.46 -15.63
C ALA A 31 -8.74 -26.10 -15.45
N PRO A 32 -9.43 -24.96 -15.62
CA PRO A 32 -8.81 -23.66 -15.38
C PRO A 32 -8.35 -23.57 -13.93
N LEU A 33 -7.07 -23.25 -13.73
CA LEU A 33 -6.54 -22.91 -12.40
C LEU A 33 -7.39 -21.78 -11.79
N PRO A 34 -7.69 -21.82 -10.48
CA PRO A 34 -8.52 -20.82 -9.84
C PRO A 34 -7.84 -19.45 -9.99
N LYS A 35 -8.54 -18.50 -10.62
CA LYS A 35 -8.12 -17.09 -10.64
C LYS A 35 -8.00 -16.64 -9.19
N LYS A 36 -6.81 -16.19 -8.78
CA LYS A 36 -6.62 -15.46 -7.50
C LYS A 36 -7.62 -14.31 -7.47
N GLU A 37 -8.70 -14.46 -6.70
CA GLU A 37 -9.59 -13.36 -6.41
C GLU A 37 -8.77 -12.29 -5.67
N LYS A 38 -8.67 -11.10 -6.28
CA LYS A 38 -8.15 -9.93 -5.57
C LYS A 38 -9.10 -9.68 -4.41
N SER A 39 -8.65 -10.02 -3.20
CA SER A 39 -9.27 -9.55 -1.96
C SER A 39 -9.26 -8.03 -1.99
N GLU A 40 -10.36 -7.42 -2.45
CA GLU A 40 -10.57 -5.99 -2.32
C GLU A 40 -10.86 -5.74 -0.85
N PHE A 41 -9.82 -5.51 -0.04
CA PHE A 41 -10.00 -5.10 1.34
C PHE A 41 -10.87 -3.83 1.35
N ALA A 42 -12.05 -3.93 1.96
CA ALA A 42 -12.91 -2.78 2.16
C ALA A 42 -12.11 -1.69 2.89
N ARG A 43 -12.15 -0.45 2.39
CA ARG A 43 -11.34 0.64 2.95
C ARG A 43 -11.77 0.93 4.38
N VAL A 44 -10.78 1.07 5.26
CA VAL A 44 -10.97 1.43 6.67
C VAL A 44 -11.61 2.82 6.76
N LYS A 45 -12.67 2.93 7.57
CA LYS A 45 -13.39 4.19 7.85
C LYS A 45 -13.10 4.64 9.28
N ILE A 46 -13.42 5.91 9.56
CA ILE A 46 -13.36 6.43 10.93
C ILE A 46 -14.30 5.59 11.82
N GLY A 47 -13.78 5.18 12.97
CA GLY A 47 -14.47 4.33 13.95
C GLY A 47 -14.20 2.82 13.78
N ASP A 48 -13.73 2.39 12.61
CA ASP A 48 -13.45 0.98 12.36
C ASP A 48 -12.24 0.50 13.15
N VAL A 49 -12.28 -0.76 13.60
CA VAL A 49 -11.09 -1.47 14.04
C VAL A 49 -10.19 -1.70 12.83
N VAL A 50 -8.95 -1.25 12.92
CA VAL A 50 -7.99 -1.34 11.82
C VAL A 50 -7.52 -2.78 11.67
N PRO A 51 -7.62 -3.39 10.47
CA PRO A 51 -7.05 -4.70 10.22
C PRO A 51 -5.53 -4.69 10.44
N ASN A 52 -5.00 -5.79 10.98
CA ASN A 52 -3.55 -5.92 11.12
C ASN A 52 -2.88 -5.92 9.74
N PHE A 53 -1.70 -5.32 9.66
CA PHE A 53 -0.80 -5.43 8.52
C PHE A 53 0.61 -5.69 9.02
N THR A 54 1.46 -6.20 8.14
CA THR A 54 2.88 -6.41 8.39
C THR A 54 3.68 -5.92 7.18
N LEU A 55 4.63 -5.03 7.41
CA LEU A 55 5.47 -4.46 6.36
C LEU A 55 6.96 -4.56 6.75
N PRO A 56 7.87 -4.70 5.78
CA PRO A 56 9.30 -4.59 6.05
C PRO A 56 9.68 -3.13 6.37
N GLY A 57 10.49 -2.95 7.42
CA GLY A 57 11.24 -1.72 7.66
C GLY A 57 12.48 -1.62 6.78
N LEU A 58 13.23 -0.53 6.94
CA LEU A 58 14.45 -0.27 6.16
C LEU A 58 15.62 -1.23 6.45
N ASP A 59 15.59 -1.92 7.59
CA ASP A 59 16.55 -2.97 7.95
C ASP A 59 16.06 -4.37 7.53
N GLY A 60 14.93 -4.46 6.83
CA GLY A 60 14.30 -5.71 6.42
C GLY A 60 13.51 -6.42 7.51
N LYS A 61 13.53 -5.94 8.76
CA LYS A 61 12.69 -6.52 9.81
C LYS A 61 11.23 -6.22 9.54
N LYS A 62 10.38 -7.22 9.79
CA LYS A 62 8.94 -7.09 9.67
C LYS A 62 8.40 -6.39 10.91
N ILE A 63 7.61 -5.35 10.70
CA ILE A 63 6.88 -4.62 11.74
C ILE A 63 5.40 -4.80 11.47
N SER A 64 4.65 -5.19 12.50
CA SER A 64 3.21 -5.38 12.43
C SER A 64 2.49 -4.30 13.23
N LEU A 65 1.30 -3.88 12.77
CA LEU A 65 0.48 -2.95 13.57
C LEU A 65 0.15 -3.53 14.95
N SER A 66 -0.08 -4.84 15.02
CA SER A 66 -0.35 -5.58 16.26
C SER A 66 0.79 -5.57 17.28
N ASP A 67 2.02 -5.20 16.89
CA ASP A 67 3.14 -5.00 17.83
C ASP A 67 2.91 -3.79 18.75
N TYR A 68 2.00 -2.89 18.37
CA TYR A 68 1.70 -1.65 19.08
C TYR A 68 0.30 -1.63 19.73
N LYS A 69 -0.29 -2.81 20.01
CA LYS A 69 -1.57 -2.91 20.72
C LYS A 69 -1.56 -2.13 22.04
N GLY A 70 -2.64 -1.40 22.31
CA GLY A 70 -2.75 -0.56 23.51
C GLY A 70 -1.99 0.77 23.44
N LYS A 71 -1.33 1.08 22.32
CA LYS A 71 -0.66 2.37 22.09
C LYS A 71 -1.48 3.24 21.15
N LEU A 72 -1.35 4.54 21.30
CA LEU A 72 -1.79 5.49 20.28
C LEU A 72 -0.78 5.41 19.12
N VAL A 73 -1.25 5.23 17.89
CA VAL A 73 -0.38 5.08 16.72
C VAL A 73 -0.72 6.14 15.67
N VAL A 74 0.29 6.83 15.17
CA VAL A 74 0.22 7.71 14.00
C VAL A 74 0.83 6.99 12.82
N LEU A 75 0.08 6.92 11.72
CA LEU A 75 0.63 6.53 10.42
C LEU A 75 0.78 7.79 9.56
N GLU A 76 1.99 8.02 9.08
CA GLU A 76 2.30 9.04 8.09
C GLU A 76 2.49 8.39 6.73
N TRP A 77 1.61 8.70 5.78
CA TRP A 77 1.88 8.34 4.40
C TRP A 77 2.99 9.20 3.83
N PHE A 78 4.12 8.59 3.55
CA PHE A 78 5.40 9.24 3.36
C PHE A 78 6.00 8.91 1.99
N ASN A 79 6.61 9.91 1.35
CA ASN A 79 7.44 9.71 0.17
C ASN A 79 8.53 10.79 0.15
N PRO A 80 9.81 10.44 0.27
CA PRO A 80 10.90 11.41 0.40
C PRO A 80 11.17 12.22 -0.88
N GLY A 81 10.67 11.75 -2.03
CA GLY A 81 10.72 12.49 -3.29
C GLY A 81 9.70 13.62 -3.38
N CYS A 82 8.62 13.57 -2.58
CA CYS A 82 7.54 14.54 -2.60
C CYS A 82 7.99 15.90 -2.03
N PRO A 83 7.82 17.03 -2.76
CA PRO A 83 8.17 18.37 -2.26
C PRO A 83 7.39 18.78 -1.00
N PHE A 84 6.16 18.28 -0.82
CA PHE A 84 5.37 18.53 0.38
C PHE A 84 5.95 17.83 1.61
N VAL A 85 6.38 16.57 1.45
CA VAL A 85 7.07 15.80 2.50
C VAL A 85 8.40 16.47 2.84
N LYS A 86 9.18 16.88 1.84
CA LYS A 86 10.41 17.67 2.06
C LYS A 86 10.13 18.93 2.87
N LYS A 87 9.06 19.66 2.56
CA LYS A 87 8.69 20.91 3.24
C LYS A 87 8.31 20.72 4.71
N VAL A 88 7.68 19.60 5.07
CA VAL A 88 7.28 19.34 6.46
C VAL A 88 8.40 18.73 7.31
N HIS A 89 9.37 18.03 6.72
CA HIS A 89 10.48 17.39 7.44
C HIS A 89 11.80 18.18 7.42
N GLN A 90 11.97 19.16 6.54
CA GLN A 90 13.13 20.05 6.56
C GLN A 90 13.20 20.88 7.87
N PRO A 91 14.36 21.51 8.18
CA PRO A 91 14.46 22.43 9.31
C PRO A 91 13.38 23.52 9.30
N GLY A 92 12.74 23.74 10.45
CA GLY A 92 11.58 24.61 10.64
C GLY A 92 10.25 24.04 10.10
N GLY A 93 10.27 22.81 9.58
CA GLY A 93 9.07 22.10 9.12
C GLY A 93 8.25 21.54 10.29
N VAL A 94 6.94 21.43 10.09
CA VAL A 94 6.00 21.00 11.15
C VAL A 94 6.25 19.59 11.68
N PHE A 95 7.00 18.75 10.96
CA PHE A 95 7.34 17.38 11.35
C PHE A 95 8.80 17.18 11.75
N GLU A 96 9.67 18.20 11.67
CA GLU A 96 11.10 18.12 12.00
C GLU A 96 11.36 17.40 13.33
N THR A 97 10.58 17.72 14.37
CA THR A 97 10.72 17.11 15.70
C THR A 97 9.47 16.38 16.19
N ARG A 98 8.42 16.33 15.38
CA ARG A 98 7.07 15.93 15.84
C ARG A 98 7.02 14.48 16.31
N ALA A 99 7.55 13.55 15.51
CA ALA A 99 7.55 12.13 15.87
C ALA A 99 8.35 11.86 17.17
N ALA A 100 9.46 12.58 17.39
CA ALA A 100 10.26 12.44 18.61
C ALA A 100 9.54 13.00 19.85
N GLN A 101 8.79 14.10 19.71
CA GLN A 101 7.94 14.63 20.78
C GLN A 101 6.82 13.64 21.11
N GLU A 102 6.15 13.10 20.10
CA GLU A 102 5.09 12.11 20.27
C GLU A 102 5.59 10.81 20.93
N ALA A 103 6.79 10.36 20.58
CA ALA A 103 7.42 9.22 21.22
C ALA A 103 7.66 9.42 22.73
N LYS A 104 8.04 10.64 23.17
CA LYS A 104 8.21 10.97 24.60
C LYS A 104 6.90 10.88 25.39
N GLU A 105 5.77 11.07 24.71
CA GLU A 105 4.43 10.94 25.30
C GLU A 105 3.83 9.53 25.12
N GLY A 106 4.60 8.59 24.57
CA GLY A 106 4.19 7.19 24.40
C GLY A 106 3.34 6.93 23.16
N THR A 107 3.20 7.90 22.26
CA THR A 107 2.61 7.73 20.92
C THR A 107 3.63 7.08 19.99
N VAL A 108 3.21 6.06 19.25
CA VAL A 108 4.01 5.42 18.20
C VAL A 108 3.81 6.18 16.89
N TRP A 109 4.88 6.51 16.19
CA TRP A 109 4.81 7.09 14.84
C TRP A 109 5.42 6.12 13.84
N LEU A 110 4.73 5.83 12.74
CA LEU A 110 5.22 4.99 11.65
C LEU A 110 5.05 5.74 10.33
N ALA A 111 6.14 5.92 9.58
CA ALA A 111 6.06 6.37 8.21
C ALA A 111 5.86 5.18 7.29
N ILE A 112 4.98 5.29 6.29
CA ILE A 112 4.72 4.23 5.31
C ILE A 112 4.89 4.80 3.90
N ASN A 113 5.76 4.17 3.11
CA ASN A 113 5.97 4.52 1.72
C ASN A 113 5.42 3.41 0.80
N SER A 114 4.42 3.76 0.01
CA SER A 114 3.76 2.83 -0.93
C SER A 114 3.99 3.18 -2.38
N GLY A 115 5.17 3.74 -2.66
CA GLY A 115 5.64 3.81 -4.01
C GLY A 115 5.91 2.41 -4.57
N ALA A 116 5.30 2.09 -5.71
CA ALA A 116 5.64 0.89 -6.47
C ALA A 116 7.05 0.98 -7.06
N PRO A 117 7.78 -0.14 -7.22
CA PRO A 117 9.15 -0.15 -7.70
C PRO A 117 9.33 0.65 -9.00
N GLY A 118 10.36 1.49 -9.05
CA GLY A 118 10.66 2.36 -10.19
C GLY A 118 9.98 3.74 -10.15
N ASN A 119 9.04 3.97 -9.23
CA ASN A 119 8.45 5.29 -9.04
C ASN A 119 9.35 6.22 -8.22
N GLN A 120 9.01 7.51 -8.20
CA GLN A 120 9.69 8.50 -7.39
C GLN A 120 9.68 8.10 -5.90
N GLY A 121 10.85 8.17 -5.24
CA GLY A 121 10.98 8.03 -3.79
C GLY A 121 10.91 6.60 -3.26
N THR A 122 10.94 5.58 -4.13
CA THR A 122 10.85 4.18 -3.74
C THR A 122 12.19 3.57 -3.34
N GLY A 123 12.12 2.45 -2.64
CA GLY A 123 13.28 1.62 -2.31
C GLY A 123 13.98 2.00 -1.00
N VAL A 124 14.64 1.01 -0.41
CA VAL A 124 15.27 1.08 0.91
C VAL A 124 16.27 2.23 1.00
N GLU A 125 17.21 2.34 0.05
CA GLU A 125 18.31 3.31 0.15
C GLU A 125 17.83 4.76 0.05
N THR A 126 16.85 5.03 -0.81
CA THR A 126 16.21 6.35 -0.91
C THR A 126 15.55 6.76 0.42
N ASN A 127 14.87 5.82 1.09
CA ASN A 127 14.20 6.09 2.36
C ASN A 127 15.19 6.16 3.54
N LYS A 128 16.28 5.37 3.54
CA LYS A 128 17.38 5.51 4.50
C LYS A 128 18.05 6.88 4.39
N ALA A 129 18.35 7.34 3.18
CA ALA A 129 18.94 8.65 2.96
C ALA A 129 18.04 9.78 3.50
N ALA A 130 16.72 9.65 3.32
CA ALA A 130 15.76 10.60 3.89
C ALA A 130 15.71 10.54 5.42
N ALA A 131 15.69 9.34 6.00
CA ALA A 131 15.71 9.15 7.44
C ALA A 131 16.94 9.80 8.07
N THR A 132 18.13 9.59 7.50
CA THR A 132 19.36 10.24 7.96
C THR A 132 19.29 11.76 7.78
N LYS A 133 18.87 12.24 6.61
CA LYS A 133 18.81 13.68 6.30
C LYS A 133 17.89 14.46 7.23
N TRP A 134 16.75 13.86 7.61
CA TRP A 134 15.74 14.51 8.46
C TRP A 134 15.73 13.97 9.89
N ASN A 135 16.77 13.24 10.28
CA ASN A 135 16.92 12.66 11.60
C ASN A 135 15.68 11.87 12.08
N MET A 136 15.04 11.13 11.17
CA MET A 136 13.84 10.35 11.46
C MET A 136 14.24 9.10 12.23
N GLN A 137 13.98 9.12 13.54
CA GLN A 137 14.26 7.99 14.44
C GLN A 137 13.13 6.95 14.50
N HIS A 138 11.97 7.29 13.97
CA HIS A 138 10.82 6.39 13.91
C HIS A 138 10.90 5.46 12.70
N PRO A 139 10.28 4.26 12.74
CA PRO A 139 10.31 3.33 11.62
C PRO A 139 9.71 3.92 10.33
N ILE A 140 10.38 3.63 9.20
CA ILE A 140 9.85 3.80 7.86
C ILE A 140 9.60 2.41 7.27
N LEU A 141 8.36 2.14 6.91
CA LEU A 141 7.88 0.87 6.37
C LEU A 141 7.67 0.98 4.86
N LEU A 142 8.00 -0.09 4.13
CA LEU A 142 7.84 -0.16 2.67
C LEU A 142 6.65 -1.03 2.29
N ASP A 143 5.64 -0.41 1.67
CA ASP A 143 4.44 -1.06 1.14
C ASP A 143 4.44 -0.98 -0.39
N GLU A 144 5.44 -1.62 -1.01
CA GLU A 144 5.66 -1.56 -2.46
C GLU A 144 4.51 -2.18 -3.28
N SER A 145 3.73 -3.09 -2.70
CA SER A 145 2.47 -3.59 -3.30
C SER A 145 1.37 -2.52 -3.30
N GLY A 146 1.43 -1.62 -2.31
CA GLY A 146 0.43 -0.59 -2.02
C GLY A 146 -0.85 -1.15 -1.42
N GLU A 147 -0.86 -2.40 -0.95
CA GLU A 147 -2.05 -3.05 -0.39
C GLU A 147 -2.48 -2.35 0.88
N VAL A 148 -1.53 -2.04 1.78
CA VAL A 148 -1.82 -1.30 3.03
C VAL A 148 -2.33 0.11 2.69
N GLY A 149 -1.74 0.76 1.69
CA GLY A 149 -2.21 2.06 1.24
C GLY A 149 -3.63 2.09 0.74
N ARG A 150 -4.00 1.09 -0.07
CA ARG A 150 -5.37 0.98 -0.59
C ARG A 150 -6.34 0.60 0.52
N MET A 151 -5.92 -0.22 1.49
CA MET A 151 -6.71 -0.55 2.69
C MET A 151 -7.06 0.70 3.51
N PHE A 152 -6.11 1.61 3.74
CA PHE A 152 -6.38 2.89 4.41
C PHE A 152 -7.00 3.96 3.50
N GLY A 153 -7.02 3.72 2.18
CA GLY A 153 -7.43 4.73 1.21
C GLY A 153 -6.50 5.94 1.17
N ALA A 154 -5.19 5.72 1.33
CA ALA A 154 -4.22 6.81 1.28
C ALA A 154 -4.15 7.46 -0.11
N LYS A 155 -4.22 8.80 -0.15
CA LYS A 155 -4.36 9.56 -1.41
C LYS A 155 -3.17 10.43 -1.72
N THR A 156 -2.56 11.04 -0.70
CA THR A 156 -1.46 11.99 -0.84
C THR A 156 -0.29 11.66 0.08
N THR A 157 0.81 12.36 -0.10
CA THR A 157 1.94 12.41 0.85
C THR A 157 2.28 13.88 1.17
N PRO A 158 2.21 14.31 2.45
CA PRO A 158 1.75 13.53 3.61
C PRO A 158 0.25 13.23 3.59
N HIS A 159 -0.15 12.13 4.22
CA HIS A 159 -1.53 11.84 4.60
C HIS A 159 -1.50 11.11 5.94
N MET A 160 -2.19 11.66 6.93
CA MET A 160 -2.05 11.26 8.32
C MET A 160 -3.23 10.39 8.73
N PHE A 161 -2.95 9.37 9.54
CA PHE A 161 -3.95 8.53 10.17
C PHE A 161 -3.61 8.37 11.65
N VAL A 162 -4.60 8.43 12.53
CA VAL A 162 -4.40 8.16 13.97
C VAL A 162 -5.26 6.98 14.37
N ILE A 163 -4.63 6.00 15.00
CA ILE A 163 -5.24 4.78 15.52
C ILE A 163 -5.22 4.86 17.04
N SER A 164 -6.38 4.70 17.67
CA SER A 164 -6.52 4.74 19.12
C SER A 164 -5.87 3.53 19.80
N LYS A 165 -5.77 3.58 21.14
CA LYS A 165 -5.25 2.45 21.94
C LYS A 165 -6.08 1.17 21.79
N GLU A 166 -7.36 1.32 21.46
CA GLU A 166 -8.31 0.24 21.18
C GLU A 166 -8.19 -0.29 19.74
N GLY A 167 -7.26 0.24 18.94
CA GLY A 167 -7.03 -0.17 17.56
C GLY A 167 -8.02 0.41 16.56
N LYS A 168 -8.76 1.47 16.91
CA LYS A 168 -9.74 2.11 16.01
C LYS A 168 -9.14 3.26 15.24
N LEU A 169 -9.49 3.42 13.97
CA LEU A 169 -9.13 4.61 13.20
C LEU A 169 -9.94 5.81 13.71
N ILE A 170 -9.29 6.80 14.31
CA ILE A 170 -9.96 7.97 14.92
C ILE A 170 -9.66 9.28 14.19
N TYR A 171 -8.70 9.28 13.27
CA TYR A 171 -8.41 10.43 12.43
C TYR A 171 -7.87 9.98 11.08
N ARG A 172 -8.27 10.66 10.01
CA ARG A 172 -7.61 10.63 8.69
C ARG A 172 -7.62 12.02 8.06
N GLY A 173 -6.51 12.42 7.44
CA GLY A 173 -6.47 13.68 6.68
C GLY A 173 -5.11 14.38 6.66
N GLY A 174 -5.11 15.68 6.41
CA GLY A 174 -3.87 16.48 6.37
C GLY A 174 -3.36 16.77 7.79
N PRO A 175 -2.07 17.11 7.99
CA PRO A 175 -1.63 17.58 9.30
C PRO A 175 -2.27 18.92 9.70
N ASN A 176 -2.48 19.79 8.72
CA ASN A 176 -3.08 21.11 8.84
C ASN A 176 -3.77 21.47 7.51
N ASN A 177 -4.29 22.70 7.36
CA ASN A 177 -4.82 23.21 6.09
C ASN A 177 -3.81 24.04 5.27
N ALA A 178 -2.56 24.15 5.72
CA ALA A 178 -1.53 24.99 5.11
C ALA A 178 -0.64 24.18 4.14
N ALA A 179 -1.20 23.77 3.01
CA ALA A 179 -0.47 23.03 1.99
C ALA A 179 0.77 23.82 1.52
N TYR A 180 1.94 23.19 1.58
CA TYR A 180 3.23 23.84 1.28
C TYR A 180 3.53 25.10 2.15
N GLY A 181 2.92 25.20 3.33
CA GLY A 181 3.04 26.36 4.23
C GLY A 181 2.14 27.54 3.87
N ARG A 182 1.24 27.40 2.90
CA ARG A 182 0.31 28.47 2.49
C ARG A 182 -0.97 28.39 3.31
N VAL A 183 -1.10 29.26 4.30
CA VAL A 183 -2.30 29.35 5.15
C VAL A 183 -3.47 29.92 4.32
N PRO A 184 -4.64 29.26 4.28
CA PRO A 184 -5.81 29.79 3.58
C PRO A 184 -6.44 30.99 4.29
N ALA A 185 -7.35 31.68 3.60
CA ALA A 185 -8.01 32.88 4.12
C ALA A 185 -8.87 32.65 5.38
N ASP A 186 -9.36 31.42 5.58
CA ASP A 186 -10.11 31.02 6.79
C ASP A 186 -9.19 30.73 8.00
N GLY A 187 -7.89 31.02 7.90
CA GLY A 187 -6.92 30.90 8.97
C GLY A 187 -6.28 29.52 9.09
N PRO A 188 -5.26 29.36 9.96
CA PRO A 188 -4.57 28.09 10.14
C PRO A 188 -5.42 27.10 10.96
N LYS A 189 -5.40 25.83 10.57
CA LYS A 189 -6.05 24.72 11.29
C LYS A 189 -5.02 23.64 11.61
N ALA A 190 -4.96 23.20 12.87
CA ALA A 190 -4.00 22.22 13.37
C ALA A 190 -4.65 20.83 13.55
N TYR A 191 -5.10 20.23 12.45
CA TYR A 191 -5.97 19.05 12.49
C TYR A 191 -5.35 17.85 13.24
N LEU A 192 -4.10 17.49 12.91
CA LEU A 192 -3.43 16.37 13.57
C LEU A 192 -3.18 16.64 15.05
N ASP A 193 -2.80 17.87 15.41
CA ASP A 193 -2.54 18.23 16.80
C ASP A 193 -3.82 18.19 17.63
N ASN A 194 -4.94 18.69 17.08
CA ASN A 194 -6.25 18.59 17.72
C ASN A 194 -6.68 17.13 17.91
N ALA A 195 -6.47 16.28 16.90
CA ALA A 195 -6.78 14.86 16.98
C ALA A 195 -5.95 14.14 18.06
N LEU A 196 -4.64 14.39 18.11
CA LEU A 196 -3.75 13.81 19.11
C LEU A 196 -4.07 14.31 20.53
N LYS A 197 -4.35 15.61 20.69
CA LYS A 197 -4.77 16.18 21.97
C LYS A 197 -6.06 15.55 22.46
N ALA A 198 -7.07 15.44 21.61
CA ALA A 198 -8.35 14.81 21.95
C ALA A 198 -8.15 13.34 22.33
N ALA A 199 -7.41 12.58 21.52
CA ALA A 199 -7.13 11.16 21.77
C ALA A 199 -6.41 10.93 23.12
N LYS A 200 -5.40 11.77 23.44
CA LYS A 200 -4.67 11.69 24.72
C LYS A 200 -5.55 12.05 25.92
N ALA A 201 -6.52 12.94 25.73
CA ALA A 201 -7.50 13.32 26.75
C ALA A 201 -8.71 12.37 26.84
N GLY A 202 -8.76 11.31 26.03
CA GLY A 202 -9.92 10.41 25.96
C GLY A 202 -11.18 11.08 25.40
N GLN A 203 -11.02 12.16 24.64
CA GLN A 203 -12.12 12.92 24.05
C GLN A 203 -12.35 12.52 22.57
N PRO A 204 -13.59 12.66 22.05
CA PRO A 204 -13.86 12.49 20.63
C PRO A 204 -13.05 13.46 19.75
N VAL A 205 -12.59 12.98 18.60
CA VAL A 205 -11.96 13.83 17.57
C VAL A 205 -13.08 14.48 16.76
N VAL A 206 -13.19 15.82 16.81
CA VAL A 206 -14.25 16.58 16.12
C VAL A 206 -14.06 16.54 14.60
N ASP A 207 -12.88 16.97 14.13
CA ASP A 207 -12.53 16.96 12.70
C ASP A 207 -11.82 15.65 12.35
N ALA A 208 -12.52 14.52 12.48
CA ALA A 208 -11.93 13.18 12.33
C ALA A 208 -11.57 12.82 10.87
N ASP A 209 -12.19 13.47 9.87
CA ASP A 209 -11.94 13.24 8.45
C ASP A 209 -11.72 14.58 7.74
N THR A 210 -10.48 14.93 7.46
CA THR A 210 -10.12 16.21 6.85
C THR A 210 -9.49 16.02 5.47
N LYS A 211 -9.56 17.06 4.64
CA LYS A 211 -8.94 17.03 3.31
C LYS A 211 -7.41 16.93 3.44
N PRO A 212 -6.78 15.84 2.96
CA PRO A 212 -5.34 15.77 2.89
C PRO A 212 -4.82 16.57 1.69
N TRP A 213 -3.51 16.86 1.70
CA TRP A 213 -2.83 17.58 0.62
C TRP A 213 -1.46 16.99 0.39
N GLY A 214 -0.92 17.23 -0.81
CA GLY A 214 0.40 16.75 -1.20
C GLY A 214 0.40 16.09 -2.56
N CYS A 215 1.51 15.46 -2.91
CA CYS A 215 1.57 14.66 -4.13
C CYS A 215 0.75 13.38 -3.98
N SER A 216 0.13 12.90 -5.06
CA SER A 216 -0.56 11.60 -5.05
C SER A 216 0.39 10.46 -4.70
N VAL A 217 -0.10 9.46 -3.95
CA VAL A 217 0.64 8.22 -3.67
C VAL A 217 1.00 7.52 -4.98
N LYS A 218 2.22 6.98 -5.05
CA LYS A 218 2.80 6.38 -6.27
C LYS A 218 2.50 4.88 -6.37
N TYR A 219 1.23 4.53 -6.34
CA TYR A 219 0.77 3.16 -6.56
C TYR A 219 1.15 2.63 -7.95
N LYS A 220 1.19 1.30 -8.10
CA LYS A 220 1.18 0.61 -9.40
C LYS A 220 -0.18 0.72 -10.06
#